data_AF-A0A7C8M665-F1
#
_entry.id   AF-A0A7C8M665-F1
#
_cell.length_a   1.000
_cell.length_b   1.000
_cell.length_c   1.000
_cell.angle_alpha   90.00
_cell.angle_beta   90.00
_cell.angle_gamma   90.00
#
_symmetry.space_group_name_H-M   'P 1'
#
loop_
_entity.id
_entity.type
_entity.pdbx_description
1 polymer ?
#
loop_
_entity_poly.entity_id
_entity_poly.type
_entity_poly.pdbx_seq_one_letter_code
_entity_poly.pdbx_strand_id
1 'polypeptide(L)'
;MADTTPCCVICGKTAADAPNLKHCAKCKTSWYCSREYLRQQRRLQLEHNTNYQTQRAANLRSHISKPFTALDNNTWLHDRAEGDVFKLLIDGTDSDSVYGGNSDSLPGFRRFIRLVSSRAGLLPPWWSSDKQAECEAFGMGNNWSSLKKMTTKEQIQAHYGEDKMPMQMRMFAEAVYHRGPGGQDGTAMRKMMAKMEQSDGVDGEQVMSMLSLNSTNPLRR
;
A
#
# COMPACT_ATOMS: atom_id res chain seq x y z
N MET A 1 -28.44 15.38 -21.33
CA MET A 1 -27.10 14.76 -21.29
C MET A 1 -26.12 15.88 -20.97
N ALA A 2 -25.38 15.79 -19.87
CA ALA A 2 -24.51 16.89 -19.42
C ALA A 2 -23.29 16.99 -20.35
N ASP A 3 -23.20 18.09 -21.08
CA ASP A 3 -22.10 18.43 -21.96
C ASP A 3 -20.94 18.96 -21.08
N THR A 4 -20.09 18.06 -20.60
CA THR A 4 -18.97 18.43 -19.72
C THR A 4 -17.84 18.99 -20.59
N THR A 5 -17.79 20.31 -20.72
CA THR A 5 -16.76 21.01 -21.48
C THR A 5 -15.35 20.60 -21.00
N PRO A 6 -14.50 20.08 -21.90
CA PRO A 6 -13.17 19.61 -21.52
C PRO A 6 -12.29 20.78 -21.06
N CYS A 7 -11.72 20.64 -19.87
CA CYS A 7 -10.85 21.63 -19.26
C CYS A 7 -9.52 21.02 -18.80
N CYS A 8 -8.52 21.87 -18.73
CA CYS A 8 -7.15 21.53 -18.34
C CYS A 8 -7.11 21.16 -16.86
N VAL A 9 -6.65 19.95 -16.53
CA VAL A 9 -6.67 19.44 -15.12
C VAL A 9 -5.80 20.29 -14.17
N ILE A 10 -4.84 21.05 -14.70
CA ILE A 10 -3.91 21.84 -13.87
C ILE A 10 -4.36 23.28 -13.68
N CYS A 11 -4.83 23.96 -14.73
CA CYS A 11 -5.16 25.39 -14.66
C CYS A 11 -6.64 25.70 -14.93
N GLY A 12 -7.49 24.68 -15.11
CA GLY A 12 -8.93 24.82 -15.29
C GLY A 12 -9.37 25.44 -16.63
N LYS A 13 -8.43 25.88 -17.48
CA LYS A 13 -8.72 26.50 -18.77
C LYS A 13 -9.50 25.57 -19.69
N THR A 14 -10.55 26.11 -20.31
CA THR A 14 -11.41 25.38 -21.24
C THR A 14 -10.88 25.48 -22.67
N ALA A 15 -11.52 24.77 -23.60
CA ALA A 15 -11.20 24.87 -25.03
C ALA A 15 -11.29 26.31 -25.58
N ALA A 16 -12.09 27.19 -24.96
CA ALA A 16 -12.17 28.60 -25.32
C ALA A 16 -10.89 29.39 -25.00
N ASP A 17 -10.23 29.04 -23.88
CA ASP A 17 -9.04 29.76 -23.38
C ASP A 17 -7.72 29.13 -23.86
N ALA A 18 -7.77 27.88 -24.34
CA ALA A 18 -6.62 27.12 -24.82
C ALA A 18 -7.04 26.24 -26.01
N PRO A 19 -7.03 26.76 -27.26
CA PRO A 19 -7.55 26.04 -28.42
C PRO A 19 -6.79 24.74 -28.78
N ASN A 20 -5.65 24.48 -28.13
CA ASN A 20 -4.79 23.32 -28.34
C ASN A 20 -4.76 22.35 -27.15
N LEU A 21 -5.89 22.13 -26.48
CA LEU A 21 -6.02 21.13 -25.42
C LEU A 21 -5.74 19.72 -25.96
N LYS A 22 -4.73 19.05 -25.38
CA LYS A 22 -4.31 17.69 -25.74
C LYS A 22 -4.76 16.72 -24.67
N HIS A 23 -5.29 15.58 -25.09
CA HIS A 23 -5.60 14.48 -24.17
C HIS A 23 -4.33 13.68 -23.85
N CYS A 24 -4.32 13.03 -22.68
CA CYS A 24 -3.26 12.09 -22.34
C CYS A 24 -3.27 10.92 -23.32
N ALA A 25 -2.15 10.69 -24.02
CA ALA A 25 -2.02 9.58 -24.97
C ALA A 25 -2.18 8.18 -24.33
N LYS A 26 -2.02 8.07 -23.00
CA LYS A 26 -2.07 6.79 -22.27
C LYS A 26 -3.47 6.47 -21.73
N CYS A 27 -4.12 7.42 -21.06
CA CYS A 27 -5.44 7.18 -20.45
C CYS A 27 -6.62 7.77 -21.23
N LYS A 28 -6.37 8.72 -22.15
CA LYS A 28 -7.37 9.43 -22.97
C LYS A 28 -8.48 10.18 -22.19
N THR A 29 -8.46 10.14 -20.86
CA THR A 29 -9.50 10.72 -19.99
C THR A 29 -9.15 12.10 -19.42
N SER A 30 -7.90 12.53 -19.51
CA SER A 30 -7.42 13.78 -18.93
C SER A 30 -6.90 14.73 -19.99
N TRP A 31 -7.20 16.04 -19.85
CA TRP A 31 -6.89 17.08 -20.82
C TRP A 31 -5.87 18.10 -20.30
N TYR A 32 -4.98 18.56 -21.17
CA TYR A 32 -3.86 19.44 -20.82
C TYR A 32 -3.60 20.52 -21.88
N CYS A 33 -3.23 21.69 -21.40
CA CYS A 33 -2.95 22.88 -22.19
C CYS A 33 -1.61 22.82 -22.92
N SER A 34 -0.62 22.12 -22.36
CA SER A 34 0.70 21.94 -22.96
C SER A 34 1.38 20.64 -22.48
N ARG A 35 2.36 20.18 -23.26
CA ARG A 35 3.16 18.98 -22.90
C ARG A 35 4.07 19.24 -21.69
N GLU A 36 4.36 20.51 -21.40
CA GLU A 36 5.16 20.92 -20.25
C GLU A 36 4.36 20.79 -18.95
N TYR A 37 3.07 21.12 -18.97
CA TYR A 37 2.17 20.87 -17.84
C TYR A 37 2.03 19.38 -17.51
N LEU A 38 2.00 18.50 -18.53
CA LEU A 38 2.05 17.05 -18.31
C LEU A 38 3.37 16.60 -17.67
N ARG A 39 4.50 17.19 -18.08
CA ARG A 39 5.81 16.93 -17.46
C ARG A 39 5.87 17.49 -16.04
N GLN A 40 5.26 18.63 -15.78
CA GLN A 40 5.22 19.25 -14.47
C GLN A 40 4.28 18.51 -13.52
N GLN A 41 3.16 17.95 -13.98
CA GLN A 41 2.39 17.01 -13.17
C GLN A 41 3.21 15.78 -12.80
N ARG A 42 4.00 15.24 -13.75
CA ARG A 42 4.94 14.14 -13.44
C ARG A 42 6.03 14.57 -12.48
N ARG A 43 6.55 15.79 -12.61
CA ARG A 43 7.57 16.34 -11.71
C ARG A 43 7.01 16.60 -10.33
N LEU A 44 5.80 17.14 -10.21
CA LEU A 44 5.08 17.29 -8.95
C LEU A 44 4.71 15.92 -8.34
N GLN A 45 4.39 14.90 -9.15
CA GLN A 45 4.23 13.52 -8.66
C GLN A 45 5.56 12.93 -8.14
N LEU A 46 6.70 13.32 -8.72
CA LEU A 46 8.03 12.90 -8.29
C LEU A 46 8.59 13.75 -7.12
N GLU A 47 8.21 15.02 -7.01
CA GLU A 47 8.63 15.96 -5.96
C GLU A 47 7.75 15.85 -4.70
N HIS A 48 6.48 15.43 -4.82
CA HIS A 48 5.70 14.97 -3.66
C HIS A 48 6.21 13.63 -3.10
N ASN A 49 7.21 13.01 -3.73
CA ASN A 49 7.83 11.77 -3.28
C ASN A 49 8.91 11.99 -2.20
N THR A 50 9.25 13.24 -1.87
CA THR A 50 10.35 13.59 -0.95
C THR A 50 9.94 14.38 0.28
N ASN A 51 8.65 14.46 0.64
CA ASN A 51 8.26 15.26 1.80
C ASN A 51 7.09 14.64 2.57
N TYR A 52 7.39 13.68 3.46
CA TYR A 52 6.51 13.01 4.45
C TYR A 52 5.09 12.55 4.03
N GLN A 53 4.68 12.80 2.79
CA GLN A 53 3.49 12.27 2.16
C GLN A 53 3.83 10.88 1.65
N THR A 54 3.19 9.89 2.25
CA THR A 54 3.19 8.48 1.89
C THR A 54 3.36 8.30 0.38
N GLN A 55 4.49 7.73 -0.05
CA GLN A 55 4.75 7.46 -1.46
C GLN A 55 3.55 6.72 -2.05
N ARG A 56 3.08 7.18 -3.20
CA ARG A 56 1.90 6.57 -3.83
C ARG A 56 2.26 5.17 -4.31
N ALA A 57 1.77 4.14 -3.61
CA ALA A 57 2.04 2.76 -3.98
C ALA A 57 1.64 2.50 -5.44
N ALA A 58 2.62 2.20 -6.29
CA ALA A 58 2.51 2.24 -7.75
C ALA A 58 1.51 1.20 -8.32
N ASN A 59 1.24 0.12 -7.58
CA ASN A 59 0.38 -1.00 -7.98
C ASN A 59 -0.90 -1.13 -7.16
N LEU A 60 -1.24 -0.11 -6.38
CA LEU A 60 -2.54 0.04 -5.71
C LEU A 60 -3.36 1.12 -6.39
N ARG A 61 -4.64 0.85 -6.64
CA ARG A 61 -5.60 1.81 -7.21
C ARG A 61 -5.97 2.89 -6.19
N SER A 62 -6.18 2.47 -4.94
CA SER A 62 -6.50 3.37 -3.83
C SER A 62 -5.26 3.63 -2.97
N HIS A 63 -5.01 4.90 -2.67
CA HIS A 63 -3.92 5.33 -1.81
C HIS A 63 -4.46 5.85 -0.47
N ILE A 64 -3.80 5.45 0.61
CA ILE A 64 -4.10 5.94 1.96
C ILE A 64 -3.04 6.97 2.33
N SER A 65 -3.47 8.16 2.72
CA SER A 65 -2.56 9.26 3.07
C SER A 65 -1.77 9.00 4.35
N LYS A 66 -2.38 8.32 5.33
CA LYS A 66 -1.81 8.04 6.65
C LYS A 66 -1.89 6.55 7.00
N PRO A 67 -1.12 5.68 6.33
CA PRO A 67 -1.21 4.24 6.50
C PRO A 67 -0.94 3.76 7.94
N PHE A 68 -0.02 4.37 8.69
CA PHE A 68 0.28 3.96 10.07
C PHE A 68 -0.84 4.37 11.05
N THR A 69 -1.47 5.52 10.81
CA THR A 69 -2.68 5.94 11.52
C THR A 69 -3.84 4.98 11.23
N ALA A 70 -4.01 4.56 9.97
CA ALA A 70 -5.00 3.56 9.60
C ALA A 70 -4.70 2.18 10.23
N LEU A 71 -3.43 1.80 10.35
CA LEU A 71 -3.01 0.59 11.07
C LEU A 71 -3.32 0.66 12.56
N ASP A 72 -3.09 1.79 13.20
CA ASP A 72 -3.42 1.99 14.63
C ASP A 72 -4.94 1.94 14.87
N ASN A 73 -5.71 2.45 13.91
CA ASN A 73 -7.17 2.42 13.93
C ASN A 73 -7.79 1.12 13.40
N ASN A 74 -6.99 0.11 13.06
CA ASN A 74 -7.39 -1.14 12.39
C ASN A 74 -8.04 -0.98 11.00
N THR A 75 -8.12 0.23 10.46
CA THR A 75 -8.81 0.56 9.20
C THR A 75 -7.92 0.52 7.95
N TRP A 76 -6.69 -0.02 8.04
CA TRP A 76 -5.70 -0.02 6.96
C TRP A 76 -6.18 -0.64 5.63
N LEU A 77 -7.18 -1.54 5.66
CA LEU A 77 -7.78 -2.13 4.45
C LEU A 77 -9.10 -1.45 4.02
N HIS A 78 -9.73 -0.63 4.86
CA HIS A 78 -11.12 -0.22 4.69
C HIS A 78 -11.34 0.71 3.50
N ASP A 79 -10.44 1.66 3.28
CA ASP A 79 -10.57 2.69 2.23
C ASP A 79 -9.86 2.30 0.92
N ARG A 80 -9.78 0.99 0.65
CA ARG A 80 -9.11 0.44 -0.53
C ARG A 80 -10.09 -0.25 -1.46
N ALA A 81 -9.76 -0.23 -2.75
CA ALA A 81 -10.49 -1.02 -3.74
C ALA A 81 -10.37 -2.52 -3.44
N GLU A 82 -11.40 -3.31 -3.73
CA GLU A 82 -11.43 -4.75 -3.42
C GLU A 82 -10.19 -5.50 -3.92
N GLY A 83 -9.79 -5.25 -5.18
CA GLY A 83 -8.61 -5.88 -5.77
C GLY A 83 -7.28 -5.47 -5.11
N ASP A 84 -7.23 -4.32 -4.44
CA ASP A 84 -6.04 -3.91 -3.68
C ASP A 84 -6.00 -4.63 -2.32
N VAL A 85 -7.16 -4.79 -1.68
CA VAL A 85 -7.28 -5.58 -0.45
C VAL A 85 -6.87 -7.02 -0.71
N PHE A 86 -7.29 -7.62 -1.84
CA PHE A 86 -6.88 -8.99 -2.20
C PHE A 86 -5.35 -9.11 -2.32
N LYS A 87 -4.71 -8.21 -3.08
CA LYS A 87 -3.24 -8.20 -3.22
C LYS A 87 -2.55 -8.09 -1.86
N LEU A 88 -2.96 -7.13 -1.02
CA LEU A 88 -2.34 -6.89 0.28
C LEU A 88 -2.51 -8.07 1.25
N LEU A 89 -3.67 -8.73 1.24
CA LEU A 89 -3.89 -9.92 2.06
C LEU A 89 -3.05 -11.11 1.60
N ILE A 90 -2.92 -11.31 0.29
CA ILE A 90 -2.12 -12.38 -0.29
C ILE A 90 -0.64 -12.15 -0.03
N ASP A 91 -0.15 -10.95 -0.32
CA ASP A 91 1.27 -10.59 -0.21
C ASP A 91 1.74 -10.39 1.24
N GLY A 92 0.80 -10.04 2.14
CA GLY A 92 1.06 -9.87 3.57
C GLY A 92 0.89 -11.14 4.41
N THR A 93 0.47 -12.26 3.80
CA THR A 93 0.36 -13.54 4.50
C THR A 93 1.75 -14.07 4.83
N ASP A 94 2.02 -14.25 6.12
CA ASP A 94 3.25 -14.91 6.55
C ASP A 94 3.26 -16.38 6.11
N SER A 95 4.45 -16.73 5.66
CA SER A 95 4.98 -17.81 4.86
C SER A 95 4.80 -19.25 5.35
N ASP A 96 3.68 -19.57 5.99
CA ASP A 96 3.50 -20.85 6.68
C ASP A 96 3.04 -22.00 5.75
N SER A 97 3.56 -22.05 4.53
CA SER A 97 3.12 -22.99 3.50
C SER A 97 4.16 -23.33 2.43
N VAL A 98 4.71 -22.38 1.67
CA VAL A 98 5.74 -22.72 0.65
C VAL A 98 7.10 -23.04 1.28
N TYR A 99 7.42 -22.42 2.41
CA TYR A 99 8.69 -22.64 3.13
C TYR A 99 8.77 -24.03 3.80
N GLY A 100 7.62 -24.69 3.98
CA GLY A 100 7.53 -26.09 4.43
C GLY A 100 7.54 -27.12 3.30
N GLY A 101 7.78 -26.70 2.05
CA GLY A 101 7.78 -27.58 0.87
C GLY A 101 6.42 -27.84 0.23
N ASN A 102 5.36 -27.07 0.58
CA ASN A 102 4.06 -27.22 -0.08
C ASN A 102 4.06 -26.54 -1.47
N SER A 103 3.19 -27.02 -2.34
CA SER A 103 3.00 -26.51 -3.71
C SER A 103 2.50 -25.06 -3.77
N ASP A 104 1.79 -24.61 -2.73
CA ASP A 104 1.19 -23.30 -2.66
C ASP A 104 0.88 -22.90 -1.21
N SER A 105 0.49 -21.64 -1.06
CA SER A 105 0.16 -21.01 0.21
C SER A 105 -1.31 -20.98 0.59
N LEU A 106 -2.18 -21.66 -0.15
CA LEU A 106 -3.62 -21.60 0.09
C LEU A 106 -4.03 -22.08 1.49
N PRO A 107 -3.49 -23.19 2.04
CA PRO A 107 -3.83 -23.59 3.41
C PRO A 107 -3.38 -22.58 4.46
N GLY A 108 -2.20 -21.99 4.29
CA GLY A 108 -1.67 -20.94 5.18
C GLY A 108 -2.52 -19.67 5.11
N PHE A 109 -2.85 -19.24 3.90
CA PHE A 109 -3.73 -18.11 3.63
C PHE A 109 -5.13 -18.29 4.26
N ARG A 110 -5.74 -19.46 4.14
CA ARG A 110 -7.04 -19.74 4.80
C ARG A 110 -6.97 -19.63 6.32
N ARG A 111 -5.87 -20.12 6.93
CA ARG A 111 -5.64 -19.95 8.39
C ARG A 111 -5.50 -18.48 8.74
N PHE A 112 -4.76 -17.72 7.93
CA PHE A 112 -4.58 -16.28 8.08
C PHE A 112 -5.92 -15.54 8.00
N ILE A 113 -6.71 -15.73 6.94
CA ILE A 113 -8.01 -15.07 6.79
C ILE A 113 -8.97 -15.40 7.94
N ARG A 114 -8.98 -16.65 8.42
CA ARG A 114 -9.76 -17.02 9.60
C ARG A 114 -9.36 -16.21 10.83
N LEU A 115 -8.06 -15.99 11.04
CA LEU A 115 -7.57 -15.15 12.12
C LEU A 115 -7.97 -13.67 11.91
N VAL A 116 -7.74 -13.12 10.71
CA VAL A 116 -8.09 -11.72 10.40
C VAL A 116 -9.58 -11.49 10.63
N SER A 117 -10.43 -12.43 10.19
CA SER A 117 -11.89 -12.36 10.33
C SER A 117 -12.37 -12.44 11.79
N SER A 118 -11.56 -13.04 12.68
CA SER A 118 -11.85 -13.07 14.12
C SER A 118 -11.51 -11.76 14.83
N ARG A 119 -10.82 -10.83 14.16
CA ARG A 119 -10.46 -9.52 14.73
C ARG A 119 -11.47 -8.46 14.29
N ALA A 120 -12.02 -7.76 15.27
CA ALA A 120 -12.95 -6.68 15.01
C ALA A 120 -12.27 -5.55 14.23
N GLY A 121 -12.86 -5.19 13.08
CA GLY A 121 -12.52 -3.99 12.34
C GLY A 121 -11.22 -4.04 11.55
N LEU A 122 -10.60 -5.21 11.31
CA LEU A 122 -9.45 -5.33 10.40
C LEU A 122 -9.86 -5.49 8.92
N LEU A 123 -10.97 -6.19 8.69
CA LEU A 123 -11.49 -6.40 7.35
C LEU A 123 -12.53 -5.34 7.00
N PRO A 124 -12.55 -4.88 5.75
CA PRO A 124 -13.56 -3.94 5.29
C PRO A 124 -14.99 -4.48 5.51
N PRO A 125 -16.00 -3.62 5.71
CA PRO A 125 -17.38 -4.05 5.97
C PRO A 125 -18.01 -4.89 4.86
N TRP A 126 -17.50 -4.78 3.63
CA TRP A 126 -17.96 -5.56 2.48
C TRP A 126 -17.35 -6.98 2.42
N TRP A 127 -16.41 -7.31 3.31
CA TRP A 127 -15.78 -8.62 3.33
C TRP A 127 -16.78 -9.71 3.74
N SER A 128 -16.82 -10.78 2.97
CA SER A 128 -17.73 -11.92 3.15
C SER A 128 -17.03 -13.24 2.81
N SER A 129 -17.70 -14.37 3.07
CA SER A 129 -17.23 -15.69 2.62
C SER A 129 -17.03 -15.76 1.11
N ASP A 130 -17.91 -15.09 0.35
CA ASP A 130 -17.84 -15.07 -1.11
C ASP A 130 -16.63 -14.26 -1.57
N LYS A 131 -16.35 -13.13 -0.90
CA LYS A 131 -15.15 -12.33 -1.16
C LYS A 131 -13.87 -13.03 -0.77
N GLN A 132 -13.90 -13.86 0.27
CA GLN A 132 -12.78 -14.75 0.57
C GLN A 132 -12.54 -15.74 -0.58
N ALA A 133 -13.59 -16.40 -1.10
CA ALA A 133 -13.46 -17.33 -2.21
C ALA A 133 -12.94 -16.65 -3.50
N GLU A 134 -13.42 -15.44 -3.80
CA GLU A 134 -12.90 -14.59 -4.88
C GLU A 134 -11.41 -14.26 -4.68
N CYS A 135 -11.01 -13.90 -3.46
CA CYS A 135 -9.61 -13.61 -3.12
C CYS A 135 -8.71 -14.85 -3.25
N GLU A 136 -9.18 -16.02 -2.84
CA GLU A 136 -8.46 -17.28 -3.01
C GLU A 136 -8.28 -17.62 -4.50
N ALA A 137 -9.32 -17.48 -5.31
CA ALA A 137 -9.25 -17.68 -6.75
C ALA A 137 -8.29 -16.68 -7.42
N PHE A 138 -8.32 -15.41 -7.00
CA PHE A 138 -7.37 -14.40 -7.44
C PHE A 138 -5.93 -14.77 -7.07
N GLY A 139 -5.66 -15.20 -5.84
CA GLY A 139 -4.32 -15.62 -5.41
C GLY A 139 -3.80 -16.88 -6.11
N MET A 140 -4.69 -17.79 -6.52
CA MET A 140 -4.32 -18.99 -7.28
C MET A 140 -4.16 -18.74 -8.79
N GLY A 141 -4.48 -17.53 -9.25
CA GLY A 141 -4.29 -17.06 -10.63
C GLY A 141 -2.82 -16.85 -11.01
N ASN A 142 -2.60 -16.36 -12.23
CA ASN A 142 -1.27 -16.03 -12.77
C ASN A 142 -0.98 -14.52 -12.74
N ASN A 143 -1.13 -13.92 -11.58
CA ASN A 143 -0.83 -12.51 -11.29
C ASN A 143 0.42 -12.41 -10.41
N TRP A 144 0.84 -11.17 -10.14
CA TRP A 144 2.00 -10.91 -9.28
C TRP A 144 1.74 -11.38 -7.84
N SER A 145 0.64 -10.92 -7.24
CA SER A 145 0.21 -11.34 -5.89
C SER A 145 -0.37 -12.75 -5.90
N SER A 146 0.49 -13.75 -5.87
CA SER A 146 0.10 -15.15 -6.06
C SER A 146 0.47 -16.01 -4.86
N LEU A 147 -0.48 -16.85 -4.43
CA LEU A 147 -0.27 -17.86 -3.40
C LEU A 147 0.64 -19.00 -3.87
N LYS A 148 0.94 -19.09 -5.18
CA LYS A 148 1.85 -20.09 -5.76
C LYS A 148 3.31 -19.64 -5.79
N LYS A 149 3.58 -18.36 -5.48
CA LYS A 149 4.90 -17.76 -5.60
C LYS A 149 5.32 -17.16 -4.28
N MET A 150 6.60 -17.28 -3.99
CA MET A 150 7.23 -16.61 -2.86
C MET A 150 7.61 -15.19 -3.28
N THR A 151 7.36 -14.23 -2.38
CA THR A 151 7.77 -12.84 -2.53
C THR A 151 8.76 -12.47 -1.45
N THR A 152 9.92 -11.91 -1.82
CA THR A 152 10.88 -11.36 -0.87
C THR A 152 10.53 -9.93 -0.48
N LYS A 153 11.14 -9.43 0.60
CA LYS A 153 10.99 -8.03 1.02
C LYS A 153 11.36 -7.05 -0.10
N GLU A 154 12.44 -7.31 -0.81
CA GLU A 154 12.94 -6.47 -1.90
C GLU A 154 11.95 -6.46 -3.07
N GLN A 155 11.34 -7.62 -3.37
CA GLN A 155 10.29 -7.73 -4.39
C GLN A 155 9.04 -6.96 -3.99
N ILE A 156 8.64 -6.99 -2.71
CA ILE A 156 7.51 -6.19 -2.18
C ILE A 156 7.81 -4.70 -2.31
N GLN A 157 9.00 -4.24 -1.89
CA GLN A 157 9.39 -2.83 -2.01
C GLN A 157 9.39 -2.38 -3.47
N ALA A 158 9.99 -3.17 -4.36
CA ALA A 158 10.02 -2.87 -5.79
C ALA A 158 8.62 -2.89 -6.43
N HIS A 159 7.76 -3.82 -6.03
CA HIS A 159 6.41 -3.94 -6.57
C HIS A 159 5.53 -2.78 -6.11
N TYR A 160 5.52 -2.46 -4.83
CA TYR A 160 4.66 -1.40 -4.33
C TYR A 160 5.28 -0.01 -4.53
N GLY A 161 6.59 0.10 -4.73
CA GLY A 161 7.27 1.39 -4.90
C GLY A 161 7.19 2.26 -3.64
N GLU A 162 7.05 1.62 -2.48
CA GLU A 162 6.93 2.27 -1.19
C GLU A 162 7.86 1.57 -0.18
N ASP A 163 8.88 2.29 0.27
CA ASP A 163 9.92 1.74 1.16
C ASP A 163 9.36 1.18 2.46
N LYS A 164 8.27 1.78 2.92
CA LYS A 164 7.57 1.46 4.17
C LYS A 164 6.52 0.35 4.01
N MET A 165 6.26 -0.16 2.80
CA MET A 165 5.24 -1.19 2.58
C MET A 165 5.50 -2.48 3.38
N PRO A 166 6.73 -3.05 3.43
CA PRO A 166 6.97 -4.23 4.26
C PRO A 166 6.71 -3.98 5.76
N MET A 167 6.96 -2.75 6.22
CA MET A 167 6.69 -2.37 7.60
C MET A 167 5.18 -2.31 7.87
N GLN A 168 4.40 -1.74 6.94
CA GLN A 168 2.94 -1.73 7.05
C GLN A 168 2.35 -3.14 7.08
N MET A 169 2.78 -4.00 6.15
CA MET A 169 2.34 -5.40 6.08
C MET A 169 2.68 -6.17 7.36
N ARG A 170 3.90 -5.97 7.89
CA ARG A 170 4.30 -6.54 9.18
C ARG A 170 3.38 -6.07 10.29
N MET A 171 3.17 -4.76 10.47
CA MET A 171 2.30 -4.23 11.53
C MET A 171 0.85 -4.70 11.41
N PHE A 172 0.36 -4.89 10.18
CA PHE A 172 -0.94 -5.51 9.94
C PHE A 172 -0.95 -6.98 10.40
N ALA A 173 0.07 -7.77 10.02
CA ALA A 173 0.20 -9.15 10.48
C ALA A 173 0.30 -9.24 12.01
N GLU A 174 0.98 -8.30 12.68
CA GLU A 174 1.01 -8.22 14.14
C GLU A 174 -0.39 -7.99 14.75
N ALA A 175 -1.24 -7.18 14.11
CA ALA A 175 -2.62 -6.99 14.54
C ALA A 175 -3.46 -8.28 14.39
N VAL A 176 -3.16 -9.10 13.37
CA VAL A 176 -3.81 -10.40 13.14
C VAL A 176 -3.34 -11.45 14.16
N TYR A 177 -2.02 -11.62 14.30
CA TYR A 177 -1.41 -12.66 15.13
C TYR A 177 -1.28 -12.28 16.61
N HIS A 178 -1.45 -11.00 16.96
CA HIS A 178 -1.16 -10.43 18.28
C HIS A 178 0.26 -10.74 18.78
N ARG A 179 1.22 -10.84 17.85
CA ARG A 179 2.64 -11.10 18.11
C ARG A 179 3.47 -10.29 17.13
N GLY A 180 4.43 -9.51 17.64
CA GLY A 180 5.46 -8.89 16.81
C GLY A 180 6.68 -9.78 16.61
N PRO A 181 7.59 -9.40 15.69
CA PRO A 181 8.85 -10.11 15.48
C PRO A 181 9.69 -10.24 16.73
N GLY A 182 10.24 -11.43 16.93
CA GLY A 182 10.91 -11.81 18.16
C GLY A 182 9.97 -11.95 19.38
N GLY A 183 8.65 -11.94 19.18
CA GLY A 183 7.65 -11.97 20.25
C GLY A 183 7.43 -10.60 20.94
N GLN A 184 7.99 -9.52 20.40
CA GLN A 184 7.87 -8.18 20.96
C GLN A 184 6.51 -7.54 20.60
N ASP A 185 6.00 -6.66 21.46
CA ASP A 185 4.80 -5.88 21.18
C ASP A 185 5.15 -4.65 20.29
N GLY A 186 4.70 -4.67 19.04
CA GLY A 186 4.91 -3.56 18.10
C GLY A 186 4.01 -2.35 18.32
N THR A 187 3.14 -2.34 19.34
CA THR A 187 2.20 -1.25 19.62
C THR A 187 2.90 0.10 19.83
N ALA A 188 4.03 0.12 20.54
CA ALA A 188 4.81 1.35 20.74
C ALA A 188 5.32 1.92 19.40
N MET A 189 5.88 1.05 18.55
CA MET A 189 6.37 1.43 17.22
C MET A 189 5.23 1.93 16.32
N ARG A 190 4.09 1.22 16.29
CA ARG A 190 2.92 1.62 15.50
C ARG A 190 2.39 3.00 15.91
N LYS A 191 2.23 3.24 17.22
CA LYS A 191 1.80 4.55 17.75
C LYS A 191 2.79 5.66 17.43
N MET A 192 4.08 5.35 17.48
CA MET A 192 5.14 6.30 17.13
C MET A 192 5.08 6.68 15.65
N MET A 193 4.95 5.70 14.75
CA MET A 193 4.82 5.96 13.32
C MET A 193 3.52 6.72 12.99
N ALA A 194 2.40 6.38 13.63
CA ALA A 194 1.14 7.12 13.47
C ALA A 194 1.26 8.59 13.92
N LYS A 195 2.00 8.86 15.02
CA LYS A 195 2.30 10.23 15.45
C LYS A 195 3.19 10.98 14.45
N MET A 196 4.17 10.30 13.85
CA MET A 196 5.03 10.89 12.81
C MET A 196 4.28 11.24 11.51
N GLU A 197 3.16 10.59 11.22
CA GLU A 197 2.27 10.98 10.11
C GLU A 197 1.36 12.19 10.46
N GLN A 198 1.33 12.60 11.73
CA GLN A 198 0.54 13.73 12.21
C GLN A 198 1.39 14.99 12.40
N SER A 199 2.70 14.86 12.61
CA SER A 199 3.62 15.99 12.62
C SER A 199 4.07 16.31 11.18
N ASP A 200 3.94 17.58 10.78
CA ASP A 200 4.40 18.08 9.48
C ASP A 200 5.94 18.13 9.38
N GLY A 201 6.59 16.95 9.41
CA GLY A 201 7.91 16.71 8.84
C GLY A 201 9.16 17.20 9.60
N VAL A 202 9.05 17.98 10.68
CA VAL A 202 10.25 18.62 11.27
C VAL A 202 11.05 17.71 12.23
N ASP A 203 10.41 16.77 12.93
CA ASP A 203 11.06 15.97 13.99
C ASP A 203 11.33 14.49 13.63
N GLY A 204 10.88 14.02 12.46
CA GLY A 204 10.94 12.60 12.11
C GLY A 204 12.32 12.09 11.64
N GLU A 205 13.18 12.97 11.12
CA GLU A 205 14.50 12.58 10.59
C GLU A 205 15.47 12.11 11.68
N GLN A 206 15.45 12.75 12.86
CA GLN A 206 16.34 12.36 13.96
C GLN A 206 16.06 10.95 14.47
N VAL A 207 14.80 10.49 14.41
CA VAL A 207 14.43 9.19 14.96
C VAL A 207 14.59 8.06 13.95
N MET A 208 14.47 8.34 12.65
CA MET A 208 14.79 7.39 11.58
C MET A 208 16.27 7.03 11.54
N SER A 209 17.16 7.97 11.89
CA SER A 209 18.58 7.69 12.11
C SER A 209 18.77 6.65 13.23
N MET A 210 18.03 6.75 14.34
CA MET A 210 18.12 5.77 15.44
C MET A 210 17.57 4.38 15.08
N LEU A 211 16.55 4.29 14.21
CA LEU A 211 16.03 3.00 13.73
C LEU A 211 16.95 2.34 12.70
N SER A 212 17.68 3.13 11.90
CA SER A 212 18.66 2.63 10.93
C SER A 212 19.96 2.19 11.60
N LEU A 213 20.33 2.82 12.73
CA LEU A 213 21.51 2.47 13.52
C LEU A 213 21.40 1.12 14.26
N ASN A 214 20.20 0.55 14.37
CA ASN A 214 20.00 -0.79 14.97
C ASN A 214 19.91 -1.93 13.94
N SER A 215 20.05 -1.66 12.63
CA SER A 215 20.20 -2.73 11.61
C SER A 215 21.65 -3.13 11.34
N THR A 216 22.63 -2.48 11.96
CA THR A 216 23.98 -3.03 12.04
C THR A 216 24.11 -3.80 13.33
N ASN A 217 23.83 -5.10 13.28
CA ASN A 217 24.24 -6.02 14.34
C ASN A 217 25.77 -6.11 14.32
N PRO A 218 26.50 -5.61 15.33
CA PRO A 218 27.95 -5.74 15.41
C PRO A 218 28.28 -6.85 16.41
N LEU A 219 28.11 -8.12 16.05
CA LEU A 219 28.66 -9.27 16.79
C LEU A 219 29.05 -10.35 15.76
N ARG A 220 30.33 -10.39 15.32
CA ARG A 220 31.42 -11.25 15.85
C ARG A 220 30.96 -12.70 16.03
N ARG A 221 31.47 -13.67 15.27
CA ARG A 221 32.84 -14.20 15.26
C ARG A 221 33.09 -14.98 13.97
#